data_AF-A0A1H1XQ78-F1
#
_entry.id   AF-A0A1H1XQ78-F1
#
_cell.length_a   1.000
_cell.length_b   1.000
_cell.length_c   1.000
_cell.angle_alpha   90.00
_cell.angle_beta   90.00
_cell.angle_gamma   90.00
#
_symmetry.space_group_name_H-M   'P 1'
#
loop_
_entity.id
_entity.type
_entity.pdbx_description
1 polymer ?
#
loop_
_entity_poly.entity_id
_entity_poly.type
_entity_poly.pdbx_seq_one_letter_code
_entity_poly.pdbx_strand_id
1 'polypeptide(L)'
;MTQARTEADQRKVFVIHGRNEAARRGVFAFLRSLGLEPIEWSRAIAMTGKGSPYIGDVLNVAFGQAQAVVVLQTPDDVAHLHESLTFPGDADTSPQMQPRPNVLFEAGMALARDEDRTIIVELGQIRSFSDIHGRHVVRLNNSVERRQDLGTRLRTAGCLVNLDGTDWHTEGDLTPPATPGGGLPLGRKLPSSQTSGQPRLSVTLSKTNKSTQRMTLTNHGPGDVYDLDFELVDDREGTREWREEGFPVPKLPAGKSVSAARYLTLASSTPPYFTVLLTGRTADGVEVRQEEFVGE
;
A
#
# COMPACT_ATOMS: atom_id res chain seq x y z
N MET A 1 -20.95 14.01 31.58
CA MET A 1 -20.07 14.41 32.69
C MET A 1 -18.68 14.64 32.12
N THR A 2 -18.29 15.90 31.95
CA THR A 2 -16.94 16.26 31.50
C THR A 2 -16.00 16.07 32.69
N GLN A 3 -15.19 15.02 32.66
CA GLN A 3 -14.19 14.78 33.69
C GLN A 3 -13.14 15.91 33.59
N ALA A 4 -12.98 16.69 34.67
CA ALA A 4 -11.96 17.74 34.72
C ALA A 4 -10.58 17.09 34.51
N ARG A 5 -9.89 17.49 33.43
CA ARG A 5 -8.52 17.06 33.19
C ARG A 5 -7.66 17.62 34.32
N THR A 6 -6.90 16.78 35.00
CA THR A 6 -5.70 17.23 35.73
C THR A 6 -4.88 18.02 34.72
N GLU A 7 -4.53 19.26 35.04
CA GLU A 7 -3.88 20.18 34.11
C GLU A 7 -2.58 19.54 33.60
N ALA A 8 -2.59 19.07 32.35
CA ALA A 8 -1.43 18.44 31.76
C ALA A 8 -0.32 19.49 31.67
N ASP A 9 0.91 19.13 32.04
CA ASP A 9 2.04 20.05 31.93
C ASP A 9 2.21 20.47 30.46
N GLN A 10 1.99 21.75 30.19
CA GLN A 10 2.00 22.33 28.84
C GLN A 10 3.36 22.19 28.14
N ARG A 11 4.43 21.84 28.86
CA ARG A 11 5.74 21.53 28.27
C ARG A 11 5.83 20.11 27.74
N LYS A 12 5.05 19.15 28.24
CA LYS A 12 5.21 17.74 27.88
C LYS A 12 4.73 17.46 26.45
N VAL A 13 5.58 16.86 25.64
CA VAL A 13 5.24 16.42 24.28
C VAL A 13 5.55 14.94 24.15
N PHE A 14 4.65 14.14 23.61
CA PHE A 14 4.98 12.76 23.26
C PHE A 14 5.35 12.69 21.78
N VAL A 15 6.41 11.97 21.43
CA VAL A 15 6.88 11.84 20.06
C VAL A 15 6.77 10.38 19.63
N ILE A 16 5.87 10.11 18.68
CA ILE A 16 5.82 8.83 17.97
C ILE A 16 6.87 8.89 16.87
N HIS A 17 7.77 7.92 16.81
CA HIS A 17 8.84 7.88 15.81
C HIS A 17 9.24 6.46 15.44
N GLY A 18 9.89 6.31 14.28
CA GLY A 18 10.43 5.05 13.80
C GLY A 18 11.84 4.75 14.34
N ARG A 19 12.63 4.02 13.56
CA ARG A 19 14.01 3.60 13.86
C ARG A 19 15.07 4.62 13.42
N ASN A 20 14.69 5.71 12.77
CA ASN A 20 15.63 6.78 12.42
C ASN A 20 16.06 7.58 13.67
N GLU A 21 17.08 7.10 14.37
CA GLU A 21 17.60 7.72 15.60
C GLU A 21 18.19 9.12 15.37
N ALA A 22 18.73 9.41 14.18
CA ALA A 22 19.23 10.74 13.87
C ALA A 22 18.08 11.77 13.85
N ALA A 23 17.01 11.44 13.12
CA ALA A 23 15.79 12.25 13.08
C ALA A 23 15.16 12.41 14.47
N ARG A 24 15.06 11.32 15.24
CA ARG A 24 14.55 11.35 16.62
C ARG A 24 15.35 12.33 17.48
N ARG A 25 16.69 12.20 17.50
CA ARG A 25 17.56 13.11 18.28
C ARG A 25 17.41 14.55 17.84
N GLY A 26 17.34 14.81 16.53
CA GLY A 26 17.14 16.15 15.97
C GLY A 26 15.84 16.78 16.47
N VAL A 27 14.71 16.08 16.36
CA VAL A 27 13.42 16.57 16.85
C VAL A 27 13.41 16.75 18.37
N PHE A 28 14.01 15.84 19.14
CA PHE A 28 14.08 15.98 20.59
C PHE A 28 14.92 17.20 21.01
N ALA A 29 16.06 17.44 20.37
CA ALA A 29 16.89 18.63 20.61
C ALA A 29 16.13 19.92 20.26
N PHE A 30 15.47 19.93 19.09
CA PHE A 30 14.63 21.04 18.67
C PHE A 30 13.51 21.33 19.68
N LEU A 31 12.73 20.32 20.09
CA LEU A 31 11.64 20.49 21.08
C LEU A 31 12.18 21.04 22.41
N ARG A 32 13.34 20.56 22.87
CA ARG A 32 13.99 21.08 24.09
C ARG A 32 14.43 22.54 23.93
N SER A 33 14.94 22.93 22.76
CA SER A 33 15.29 24.33 22.47
C SER A 33 14.08 25.28 22.49
N LEU A 34 12.87 24.75 22.28
CA LEU A 34 11.60 25.47 22.43
C LEU A 34 11.10 25.53 23.89
N GLY A 35 11.87 25.01 24.86
CA GLY A 35 11.45 24.91 26.26
C GLY A 35 10.47 23.77 26.54
N LEU A 36 10.30 22.82 25.61
CA LEU A 36 9.42 21.66 25.78
C LEU A 36 10.17 20.44 26.31
N GLU A 37 9.41 19.51 26.89
CA GLU A 37 9.89 18.27 27.49
C GLU A 37 9.38 17.06 26.70
N PRO A 38 10.12 16.59 25.68
CA PRO A 38 9.74 15.38 24.97
C PRO A 38 9.83 14.16 25.91
N ILE A 39 8.73 13.42 26.02
CA ILE A 39 8.62 12.21 26.84
C ILE A 39 9.37 11.08 26.13
N GLU A 40 10.46 10.61 26.74
CA GLU A 40 11.19 9.44 26.26
C GLU A 40 10.41 8.15 26.52
N TRP A 41 10.60 7.15 25.66
CA TRP A 41 9.91 5.86 25.76
C TRP A 41 10.10 5.17 27.11
N SER A 42 11.32 5.16 27.66
CA SER A 42 11.63 4.62 28.98
C SER A 42 10.88 5.35 30.10
N ARG A 43 10.71 6.68 29.98
CA ARG A 43 9.90 7.49 30.89
C ARG A 43 8.42 7.11 30.79
N ALA A 44 7.91 6.92 29.57
CA ALA A 44 6.53 6.46 29.36
C ALA A 44 6.27 5.07 29.96
N ILE A 45 7.21 4.11 29.82
CA ILE A 45 7.15 2.81 30.49
C ILE A 45 7.08 3.00 32.01
N ALA A 46 8.00 3.77 32.58
CA ALA A 46 8.05 4.01 34.03
C ALA A 46 6.75 4.65 34.57
N MET A 47 6.13 5.55 33.79
CA MET A 47 4.85 6.19 34.14
C MET A 47 3.69 5.18 34.26
N THR A 48 3.80 3.98 33.68
CA THR A 48 2.78 2.92 33.87
C THR A 48 2.83 2.28 35.26
N GLY A 49 3.94 2.45 36.00
CA GLY A 49 4.20 1.76 37.26
C GLY A 49 4.43 0.24 37.13
N LYS A 50 4.56 -0.29 35.89
CA LYS A 50 4.76 -1.71 35.61
C LYS A 50 6.18 -1.93 35.07
N GLY A 51 6.84 -3.02 35.49
CA GLY A 51 8.15 -3.40 34.96
C GLY A 51 8.11 -3.90 33.50
N SER A 52 6.98 -4.43 33.06
CA SER A 52 6.76 -4.92 31.69
C SER A 52 5.31 -4.65 31.25
N PRO A 53 4.94 -3.38 30.98
CA PRO A 53 3.59 -3.02 30.57
C PRO A 53 3.24 -3.53 29.17
N TYR A 54 1.94 -3.66 28.90
CA TYR A 54 1.45 -3.78 27.53
C TYR A 54 1.67 -2.46 26.77
N ILE A 55 1.96 -2.52 25.47
CA ILE A 55 2.25 -1.35 24.63
C ILE A 55 1.13 -0.29 24.71
N GLY A 56 -0.14 -0.74 24.71
CA GLY A 56 -1.30 0.13 24.82
C GLY A 56 -1.37 0.87 26.17
N ASP A 57 -0.88 0.26 27.26
CA ASP A 57 -0.83 0.94 28.56
C ASP A 57 0.16 2.11 28.53
N VAL A 58 1.33 1.89 27.90
CA VAL A 58 2.36 2.93 27.73
C VAL A 58 1.81 4.09 26.92
N LEU A 59 1.17 3.80 25.78
CA LEU A 59 0.56 4.80 24.91
C LEU A 59 -0.56 5.57 25.63
N ASN A 60 -1.44 4.88 26.35
CA ASN A 60 -2.52 5.51 27.12
C ASN A 60 -1.99 6.51 28.14
N VAL A 61 -0.95 6.13 28.90
CA VAL A 61 -0.34 7.01 29.91
C VAL A 61 0.43 8.17 29.26
N ALA A 62 1.16 7.91 28.16
CA ALA A 62 1.88 8.93 27.43
C ALA A 62 0.92 9.99 26.84
N PHE A 63 -0.13 9.56 26.15
CA PHE A 63 -1.15 10.46 25.61
C PHE A 63 -1.88 11.24 26.70
N GLY A 64 -2.18 10.61 27.84
CA GLY A 64 -2.83 11.26 28.96
C GLY A 64 -1.99 12.35 29.64
N GLN A 65 -0.65 12.25 29.59
CA GLN A 65 0.25 13.21 30.25
C GLN A 65 0.91 14.23 29.32
N ALA A 66 0.96 13.97 28.01
CA ALA A 66 1.47 14.93 27.05
C ALA A 66 0.43 16.03 26.79
N GLN A 67 0.88 17.26 26.58
CA GLN A 67 0.06 18.35 26.04
C GLN A 67 -0.20 18.16 24.55
N ALA A 68 0.82 17.79 23.78
CA ALA A 68 0.71 17.48 22.35
C ALA A 68 1.40 16.16 21.99
N VAL A 69 0.97 15.55 20.89
CA VAL A 69 1.59 14.38 20.27
C VAL A 69 2.19 14.80 18.94
N VAL A 70 3.48 14.55 18.74
CA VAL A 70 4.16 14.73 17.46
C VAL A 70 4.35 13.36 16.82
N VAL A 71 3.79 13.19 15.62
CA VAL A 71 4.00 12.00 14.79
C VAL A 71 5.14 12.29 13.82
N LEU A 72 6.34 11.78 14.10
CA LEU A 72 7.50 11.93 13.24
C LEU A 72 7.54 10.80 12.20
N GLN A 73 7.17 11.14 10.98
CA GLN A 73 7.18 10.27 9.82
C GLN A 73 8.51 10.42 9.07
N THR A 74 9.29 9.34 9.06
CA THR A 74 10.55 9.22 8.33
C THR A 74 10.47 8.07 7.32
N PRO A 75 11.28 8.12 6.24
CA PRO A 75 11.36 7.03 5.26
C PRO A 75 12.13 5.84 5.83
N ASP A 76 11.46 5.03 6.64
CA ASP A 76 12.09 3.92 7.38
C ASP A 76 11.96 2.58 6.66
N ASP A 77 10.78 2.29 6.12
CA ASP A 77 10.49 1.04 5.43
C ASP A 77 10.28 1.31 3.93
N VAL A 78 10.59 0.32 3.10
CA VAL A 78 10.24 0.30 1.68
C VAL A 78 8.94 -0.47 1.51
N ALA A 79 7.98 0.10 0.78
CA ALA A 79 6.73 -0.56 0.41
C ALA A 79 6.35 -0.27 -1.03
N HIS A 80 5.51 -1.16 -1.55
CA HIS A 80 4.85 -1.03 -2.84
C HIS A 80 3.56 -1.86 -2.79
N LEU A 81 2.58 -1.45 -3.58
CA LEU A 81 1.35 -2.19 -3.80
C LEU A 81 1.65 -3.47 -4.59
N HIS A 82 0.97 -4.54 -4.22
CA HIS A 82 1.06 -5.81 -4.94
C HIS A 82 0.63 -5.62 -6.40
N GLU A 83 1.37 -6.20 -7.35
CA GLU A 83 1.15 -5.93 -8.77
C GLU A 83 -0.18 -6.46 -9.31
N SER A 84 -0.84 -7.42 -8.64
CA SER A 84 -2.19 -7.87 -9.03
C SER A 84 -3.32 -6.95 -8.53
N LEU A 85 -3.03 -6.02 -7.61
CA LEU A 85 -4.02 -5.10 -7.02
C LEU A 85 -3.98 -3.69 -7.61
N THR A 86 -3.39 -3.55 -8.80
CA THR A 86 -3.07 -2.25 -9.40
C THR A 86 -3.51 -2.16 -10.86
N PHE A 87 -3.36 -0.98 -11.45
CA PHE A 87 -3.58 -0.73 -12.88
C PHE A 87 -2.27 -0.33 -13.56
N PRO A 88 -2.15 -0.50 -14.90
CA PRO A 88 -0.96 -0.08 -15.63
C PRO A 88 -0.64 1.40 -15.40
N GLY A 89 0.61 1.69 -14.98
CA GLY A 89 1.09 3.05 -14.73
C GLY A 89 0.87 3.58 -13.31
N ASP A 90 0.31 2.78 -12.41
CA ASP A 90 0.18 3.15 -11.00
C ASP A 90 1.56 3.26 -10.31
N ALA A 91 1.84 4.44 -9.77
CA ALA A 91 3.10 4.74 -9.08
C ALA A 91 3.27 3.91 -7.79
N ASP A 92 2.18 3.44 -7.19
CA ASP A 92 2.24 2.64 -5.96
C ASP A 92 2.86 1.27 -6.15
N THR A 93 2.96 0.79 -7.39
CA THR A 93 3.71 -0.44 -7.70
C THR A 93 5.22 -0.25 -7.60
N SER A 94 5.72 0.99 -7.70
CA SER A 94 7.14 1.26 -7.56
C SER A 94 7.55 1.22 -6.09
N PRO A 95 8.76 0.74 -5.73
CA PRO A 95 9.24 0.81 -4.36
C PRO A 95 9.28 2.28 -3.91
N GLN A 96 8.54 2.59 -2.86
CA GLN A 96 8.49 3.90 -2.23
C GLN A 96 8.82 3.76 -0.75
N MET A 97 9.29 4.85 -0.14
CA MET A 97 9.53 4.86 1.30
C MET A 97 8.26 5.16 2.07
N GLN A 98 8.16 4.64 3.28
CA GLN A 98 7.09 4.96 4.19
C GLN A 98 7.59 4.95 5.64
N PRO A 99 6.83 5.54 6.57
CA PRO A 99 7.03 5.31 8.00
C PRO A 99 6.85 3.83 8.34
N ARG A 100 7.46 3.41 9.46
CA ARG A 100 7.22 2.10 10.06
C ARG A 100 5.71 1.88 10.27
N PRO A 101 5.15 0.68 10.03
CA PRO A 101 3.75 0.37 10.32
C PRO A 101 3.33 0.70 11.76
N ASN A 102 4.23 0.49 12.74
CA ASN A 102 3.98 0.86 14.13
C ASN A 102 3.70 2.37 14.30
N VAL A 103 4.47 3.22 13.61
CA VAL A 103 4.28 4.68 13.64
C VAL A 103 2.93 5.05 13.05
N LEU A 104 2.52 4.41 11.96
CA LEU A 104 1.22 4.64 11.33
C LEU A 104 0.07 4.21 12.26
N PHE A 105 0.20 3.06 12.91
CA PHE A 105 -0.81 2.54 13.84
C PHE A 105 -0.95 3.45 15.09
N GLU A 106 0.17 3.82 15.70
CA GLU A 106 0.20 4.71 16.87
C GLU A 106 -0.29 6.12 16.52
N ALA A 107 0.01 6.61 15.31
CA ALA A 107 -0.56 7.85 14.79
C ALA A 107 -2.08 7.76 14.69
N GLY A 108 -2.61 6.66 14.15
CA GLY A 108 -4.05 6.41 14.11
C GLY A 108 -4.69 6.45 15.51
N MET A 109 -4.03 5.85 16.52
CA MET A 109 -4.49 5.91 17.91
C MET A 109 -4.46 7.33 18.49
N ALA A 110 -3.40 8.10 18.23
CA ALA A 110 -3.27 9.48 18.69
C ALA A 110 -4.35 10.38 18.05
N LEU A 111 -4.55 10.26 16.73
CA LEU A 111 -5.57 11.01 16.00
C LEU A 111 -6.98 10.64 16.46
N ALA A 112 -7.26 9.35 16.72
CA ALA A 112 -8.56 8.92 17.23
C ALA A 112 -8.86 9.43 18.66
N ARG A 113 -7.82 9.61 19.47
CA ARG A 113 -7.97 10.02 20.87
C ARG A 113 -7.97 11.55 21.05
N ASP A 114 -7.09 12.24 20.33
CA ASP A 114 -6.65 13.60 20.65
C ASP A 114 -6.26 14.36 19.35
N GLU A 115 -7.19 14.47 18.40
CA GLU A 115 -6.89 15.02 17.07
C GLU A 115 -6.38 16.47 17.07
N ASP A 116 -6.97 17.36 17.88
CA ASP A 116 -6.64 18.79 17.91
C ASP A 116 -5.18 19.07 18.34
N ARG A 117 -4.56 18.12 19.04
CA ARG A 117 -3.21 18.24 19.60
C ARG A 117 -2.25 17.17 19.06
N THR A 118 -2.63 16.51 17.98
CA THR A 118 -1.76 15.57 17.25
C THR A 118 -1.23 16.24 15.99
N ILE A 119 0.09 16.45 15.94
CA ILE A 119 0.78 17.16 14.86
C ILE A 119 1.57 16.14 14.04
N ILE A 120 1.24 16.05 12.75
CA ILE A 120 1.95 15.18 11.82
C ILE A 120 3.14 15.93 11.23
N VAL A 121 4.32 15.30 11.30
CA VAL A 121 5.59 15.85 10.85
C VAL A 121 6.25 14.87 9.89
N GLU A 122 6.55 15.31 8.68
CA GLU A 122 7.33 14.57 7.69
C GLU A 122 8.78 15.07 7.70
N LEU A 123 9.74 14.14 7.79
CA LEU A 123 11.16 14.42 7.59
C LEU A 123 11.71 13.44 6.54
N GLY A 124 11.78 13.91 5.30
CA GLY A 124 12.12 13.09 4.14
C GLY A 124 10.97 12.95 3.15
N GLN A 125 11.23 12.23 2.06
CA GLN A 125 10.22 11.87 1.08
C GLN A 125 9.60 10.52 1.46
N ILE A 126 8.29 10.51 1.68
CA ILE A 126 7.51 9.31 1.93
C ILE A 126 6.37 9.21 0.91
N ARG A 127 5.88 7.99 0.71
CA ARG A 127 4.65 7.71 -0.04
C ARG A 127 3.49 8.47 0.58
N SER A 128 2.73 9.15 -0.27
CA SER A 128 1.42 9.69 0.10
C SER A 128 0.44 8.53 0.28
N PHE A 129 -0.33 8.51 1.37
CA PHE A 129 -1.46 7.61 1.51
C PHE A 129 -2.75 8.42 1.74
N SER A 130 -3.83 7.96 1.12
CA SER A 130 -5.03 8.77 0.85
C SER A 130 -5.71 9.34 2.11
N ASP A 131 -5.59 8.64 3.23
CA ASP A 131 -6.30 8.96 4.48
C ASP A 131 -5.75 10.18 5.22
N ILE A 132 -4.54 10.65 4.87
CA ILE A 132 -3.93 11.84 5.47
C ILE A 132 -4.20 13.12 4.66
N HIS A 133 -4.76 13.02 3.44
CA HIS A 133 -4.92 14.16 2.51
C HIS A 133 -5.86 15.26 3.02
N GLY A 134 -6.70 15.00 4.03
CA GLY A 134 -7.50 16.02 4.70
C GLY A 134 -6.78 16.79 5.80
N ARG A 135 -5.58 16.37 6.22
CA ARG A 135 -4.85 16.97 7.35
C ARG A 135 -3.59 17.69 6.89
N HIS A 136 -3.35 18.87 7.45
CA HIS A 136 -2.13 19.61 7.19
C HIS A 136 -0.92 18.95 7.87
N VAL A 137 0.15 18.72 7.10
CA VAL A 137 1.41 18.15 7.60
C VAL A 137 2.48 19.25 7.69
N VAL A 138 3.40 19.15 8.66
CA VAL A 138 4.64 19.95 8.67
C VAL A 138 5.73 19.16 7.95
N ARG A 139 6.26 19.71 6.87
CA ARG A 139 7.37 19.11 6.12
C ARG A 139 8.68 19.77 6.52
N LEU A 140 9.46 19.12 7.39
CA LEU A 140 10.74 19.63 7.84
C LEU A 140 11.80 19.48 6.75
N ASN A 141 12.61 20.52 6.59
CA ASN A 141 13.71 20.59 5.62
C ASN A 141 14.95 21.32 6.19
N ASN A 142 15.08 21.33 7.51
CA ASN A 142 16.08 22.07 8.29
C ASN A 142 16.00 23.61 8.24
N SER A 143 15.12 24.20 7.41
CA SER A 143 14.96 25.66 7.36
C SER A 143 14.27 26.23 8.60
N VAL A 144 14.60 27.48 8.92
CA VAL A 144 13.96 28.25 10.00
C VAL A 144 12.45 28.39 9.78
N GLU A 145 12.02 28.57 8.53
CA GLU A 145 10.59 28.67 8.16
C GLU A 145 9.81 27.41 8.59
N ARG A 146 10.34 26.21 8.31
CA ARG A 146 9.66 24.95 8.66
C ARG A 146 9.75 24.65 10.16
N ARG A 147 10.83 25.07 10.83
CA ARG A 147 10.94 25.03 12.30
C ARG A 147 9.87 25.94 12.94
N GLN A 148 9.69 27.15 12.41
CA GLN A 148 8.67 28.10 12.86
C GLN A 148 7.25 27.54 12.66
N ASP A 149 6.95 26.86 11.55
CA ASP A 149 5.66 26.19 11.33
C ASP A 149 5.40 25.15 12.43
N LEU A 150 6.36 24.26 12.73
CA LEU A 150 6.21 23.29 13.81
C LEU A 150 6.02 23.95 15.18
N GLY A 151 6.82 24.96 15.51
CA GLY A 151 6.70 25.71 16.77
C GLY A 151 5.34 26.40 16.91
N THR A 152 4.83 26.98 15.82
CA THR A 152 3.50 27.62 15.80
C THR A 152 2.40 26.59 16.03
N ARG A 153 2.45 25.42 15.39
CA ARG A 153 1.45 24.36 15.59
C ARG A 153 1.49 23.77 17.00
N LEU A 154 2.68 23.59 17.58
CA LEU A 154 2.82 23.17 18.99
C LEU A 154 2.17 24.18 19.92
N ARG A 155 2.35 25.48 19.67
CA ARG A 155 1.67 26.55 20.43
C ARG A 155 0.15 26.49 20.25
N THR A 156 -0.35 26.28 19.03
CA THR A 156 -1.79 26.09 18.76
C THR A 156 -2.35 24.86 19.47
N ALA A 157 -1.56 23.79 19.59
CA ALA A 157 -1.91 22.59 20.36
C ALA A 157 -1.84 22.79 21.90
N GLY A 158 -1.57 24.01 22.36
CA GLY A 158 -1.54 24.40 23.78
C GLY A 158 -0.19 24.19 24.47
N CYS A 159 0.88 23.90 23.73
CA CYS A 159 2.21 23.82 24.32
C CYS A 159 2.77 25.19 24.70
N LEU A 160 3.51 25.24 25.81
CA LEU A 160 4.23 26.44 26.25
C LEU A 160 5.52 26.63 25.44
N VAL A 161 5.38 26.99 24.17
CA VAL A 161 6.49 27.13 23.21
C VAL A 161 7.23 28.46 23.39
N ASN A 162 8.50 28.39 23.75
CA ASN A 162 9.42 29.52 23.75
C ASN A 162 10.05 29.70 22.36
N LEU A 163 9.81 30.86 21.74
CA LEU A 163 10.47 31.29 20.49
C LEU A 163 11.31 32.57 20.70
N ASP A 164 11.52 32.97 21.95
CA ASP A 164 12.31 34.15 22.30
C ASP A 164 13.79 33.79 22.18
N GLY A 165 14.44 34.26 21.12
CA GLY A 165 15.84 33.99 20.81
C GLY A 165 16.01 33.29 19.46
N THR A 166 17.24 32.82 19.19
CA THR A 166 17.61 32.27 17.89
C THR A 166 18.24 30.88 17.94
N ASP A 167 18.53 30.33 19.12
CA ASP A 167 19.19 29.01 19.24
C ASP A 167 18.37 27.90 18.57
N TRP A 168 17.04 27.95 18.73
CA TRP A 168 16.09 27.01 18.11
C TRP A 168 16.12 27.03 16.57
N HIS A 169 16.66 28.07 15.93
CA HIS A 169 16.82 28.15 14.47
C HIS A 169 17.70 27.02 13.94
N THR A 170 18.64 26.54 14.75
CA THR A 170 19.66 25.57 14.33
C THR A 170 19.73 24.33 15.23
N GLU A 171 19.14 24.36 16.42
CA GLU A 171 19.19 23.24 17.35
C GLU A 171 18.52 21.96 16.82
N GLY A 172 19.24 20.84 16.92
CA GLY A 172 18.87 19.56 16.35
C GLY A 172 19.01 19.49 14.82
N ASP A 173 19.59 18.41 14.30
CA ASP A 173 19.67 18.19 12.85
C ASP A 173 18.30 17.74 12.31
N LEU A 174 17.64 18.63 11.56
CA LEU A 174 16.37 18.39 10.90
C LEU A 174 16.54 18.31 9.37
N THR A 175 17.71 17.88 8.91
CA THR A 175 17.98 17.61 7.51
C THR A 175 17.24 16.35 7.08
N PRO A 176 16.43 16.39 6.00
CA PRO A 176 15.80 15.21 5.44
C PRO A 176 16.85 14.13 5.15
N PRO A 177 16.58 12.85 5.46
CA PRO A 177 17.47 11.77 5.08
C PRO A 177 17.64 11.74 3.56
N ALA A 178 18.83 11.33 3.12
CA ALA A 178 19.14 11.21 1.70
C ALA A 178 18.14 10.31 0.97
N THR A 179 17.94 10.56 -0.33
CA THR A 179 17.10 9.70 -1.14
C THR A 179 17.60 8.25 -1.03
N PRO A 180 16.72 7.32 -0.66
CA PRO A 180 17.07 5.93 -0.48
C PRO A 180 17.73 5.33 -1.72
N GLY A 181 18.61 4.35 -1.49
CA GLY A 181 19.30 3.64 -2.56
C GLY A 181 20.51 4.37 -3.13
N GLY A 182 20.74 5.65 -2.84
CA GLY A 182 21.95 6.36 -3.30
C GLY A 182 22.12 6.35 -4.83
N GLY A 183 21.00 6.36 -5.57
CA GLY A 183 20.96 6.18 -7.02
C GLY A 183 20.81 4.73 -7.50
N LEU A 184 20.82 3.76 -6.59
CA LEU A 184 20.54 2.35 -6.87
C LEU A 184 19.06 2.00 -6.62
N PRO A 185 18.52 0.96 -7.28
CA PRO A 185 17.17 0.48 -7.02
C PRO A 185 16.99 0.05 -5.56
N LEU A 186 15.83 0.36 -4.98
CA LEU A 186 15.44 0.11 -3.58
C LEU A 186 15.25 -1.37 -3.19
N GLY A 187 15.81 -2.28 -3.98
CA GLY A 187 15.68 -3.72 -3.84
C GLY A 187 15.27 -4.39 -5.15
N ARG A 188 15.51 -5.70 -5.25
CA ARG A 188 14.88 -6.53 -6.28
C ARG A 188 13.47 -6.84 -5.81
N LYS A 189 12.48 -6.38 -6.58
CA LYS A 189 11.14 -6.96 -6.50
C LYS A 189 11.27 -8.47 -6.75
N LEU A 190 10.44 -9.27 -6.09
CA LEU A 190 10.16 -10.59 -6.65
C LEU A 190 9.76 -10.36 -8.12
N PRO A 191 10.27 -11.15 -9.07
CA PRO A 191 9.75 -11.07 -10.43
C PRO A 191 8.26 -11.16 -10.27
N SER A 192 7.56 -10.13 -10.75
CA SER A 192 6.13 -10.19 -10.74
C SER A 192 5.75 -11.48 -11.42
N SER A 193 4.77 -12.17 -10.88
CA SER A 193 4.01 -13.12 -11.68
C SER A 193 3.29 -12.30 -12.75
N GLN A 194 4.04 -11.78 -13.71
CA GLN A 194 3.63 -11.03 -14.89
C GLN A 194 2.35 -10.20 -14.65
N THR A 195 2.50 -9.08 -13.95
CA THR A 195 1.75 -7.81 -14.04
C THR A 195 0.19 -7.81 -13.99
N SER A 196 -0.36 -6.93 -13.17
CA SER A 196 -1.61 -6.15 -13.32
C SER A 196 -2.60 -6.47 -14.46
N GLY A 197 -3.59 -7.30 -14.16
CA GLY A 197 -4.78 -7.51 -14.99
C GLY A 197 -5.23 -8.95 -14.94
N GLN A 198 -6.54 -9.21 -14.94
CA GLN A 198 -6.99 -10.55 -15.30
C GLN A 198 -6.43 -10.86 -16.70
N PRO A 199 -5.80 -12.04 -16.89
CA PRO A 199 -5.31 -12.47 -18.18
C PRO A 199 -6.38 -12.27 -19.24
N ARG A 200 -6.06 -11.52 -20.30
CA ARG A 200 -6.99 -11.30 -21.40
C ARG A 200 -6.91 -12.50 -22.33
N LEU A 201 -7.98 -13.26 -22.36
CA LEU A 201 -8.10 -14.38 -23.28
C LEU A 201 -8.79 -13.93 -24.55
N SER A 202 -8.50 -14.57 -25.67
CA SER A 202 -9.31 -14.42 -26.88
C SER A 202 -9.46 -15.76 -27.53
N VAL A 203 -10.60 -15.98 -28.17
CA VAL A 203 -10.85 -17.21 -28.91
C VAL A 203 -10.98 -16.89 -30.39
N THR A 204 -10.22 -17.61 -31.22
CA THR A 204 -10.30 -17.49 -32.69
C THR A 204 -10.70 -18.83 -33.29
N LEU A 205 -11.48 -18.79 -34.37
CA LEU A 205 -11.93 -19.97 -35.09
C LEU A 205 -11.28 -20.02 -36.47
N SER A 206 -10.79 -21.18 -36.87
CA SER A 206 -10.22 -21.40 -38.21
C SER A 206 -10.62 -22.75 -38.79
N LYS A 207 -10.80 -22.82 -40.12
CA LYS A 207 -11.00 -24.08 -40.84
C LYS A 207 -9.63 -24.64 -41.24
N THR A 208 -9.32 -25.86 -40.80
CA THR A 208 -8.10 -26.56 -41.24
C THR A 208 -8.33 -27.28 -42.57
N ASN A 209 -9.54 -27.79 -42.80
CA ASN A 209 -10.00 -28.39 -44.05
C ASN A 209 -11.55 -28.30 -44.13
N LYS A 210 -12.17 -28.93 -45.14
CA LYS A 210 -13.64 -28.92 -45.31
C LYS A 210 -14.42 -29.59 -44.16
N SER A 211 -13.76 -30.39 -43.33
CA SER A 211 -14.39 -31.23 -42.31
C SER A 211 -13.81 -31.01 -40.90
N THR A 212 -12.95 -30.02 -40.70
CA THR A 212 -12.23 -29.81 -39.43
C THR A 212 -12.13 -28.32 -39.11
N GLN A 213 -12.65 -27.95 -37.95
CA GLN A 213 -12.50 -26.62 -37.36
C GLN A 213 -11.55 -26.68 -36.16
N ARG A 214 -10.77 -25.62 -35.99
CA ARG A 214 -9.83 -25.43 -34.89
C ARG A 214 -10.17 -24.13 -34.17
N MET A 215 -10.40 -24.26 -32.86
CA MET A 215 -10.56 -23.15 -31.94
C MET A 215 -9.22 -22.90 -31.26
N THR A 216 -8.69 -21.69 -31.36
CA THR A 216 -7.41 -21.30 -30.76
C THR A 216 -7.65 -20.26 -29.69
N LEU A 217 -7.36 -20.64 -28.44
CA LEU A 217 -7.39 -19.77 -27.29
C LEU A 217 -6.01 -19.14 -27.14
N THR A 218 -5.94 -17.82 -27.04
CA THR A 218 -4.68 -17.08 -26.86
C THR A 218 -4.73 -16.29 -25.58
N ASN A 219 -3.69 -16.42 -24.77
CA ASN A 219 -3.47 -15.58 -23.61
C ASN A 219 -2.68 -14.35 -24.03
N HIS A 220 -3.34 -13.20 -24.14
CA HIS A 220 -2.69 -11.90 -24.41
C HIS A 220 -2.02 -11.32 -23.17
N GLY A 221 -2.18 -11.99 -22.03
CA GLY A 221 -1.69 -11.57 -20.75
C GLY A 221 -2.49 -10.38 -20.20
N PRO A 222 -1.97 -9.76 -19.14
CA PRO A 222 -0.76 -10.18 -18.45
C PRO A 222 -1.00 -11.42 -17.57
N GLY A 223 0.07 -12.15 -17.20
CA GLY A 223 -0.03 -13.33 -16.33
C GLY A 223 -0.17 -14.66 -17.07
N ASP A 224 0.27 -15.73 -16.41
CA ASP A 224 -0.01 -17.11 -16.83
C ASP A 224 -1.42 -17.50 -16.33
N VAL A 225 -2.19 -18.25 -17.13
CA VAL A 225 -3.46 -18.85 -16.69
C VAL A 225 -3.22 -20.30 -16.31
N TYR A 226 -3.61 -20.68 -15.10
CA TYR A 226 -3.56 -22.05 -14.60
C TYR A 226 -4.95 -22.68 -14.66
N ASP A 227 -4.97 -23.99 -14.84
CA ASP A 227 -6.20 -24.80 -14.94
C ASP A 227 -7.21 -24.18 -15.92
N LEU A 228 -6.72 -23.71 -17.08
CA LEU A 228 -7.55 -23.07 -18.09
C LEU A 228 -8.49 -24.10 -18.72
N ASP A 229 -9.77 -23.84 -18.65
CA ASP A 229 -10.82 -24.65 -19.25
C ASP A 229 -11.83 -23.80 -20.03
N PHE A 230 -12.69 -24.45 -20.80
CA PHE A 230 -13.74 -23.78 -21.53
C PHE A 230 -15.06 -24.55 -21.53
N GLU A 231 -16.16 -23.82 -21.50
CA GLU A 231 -17.52 -24.36 -21.62
C GLU A 231 -18.29 -23.62 -22.73
N LEU A 232 -19.14 -24.35 -23.46
CA LEU A 232 -20.02 -23.76 -24.47
C LEU A 232 -21.34 -23.35 -23.83
N VAL A 233 -21.62 -22.05 -23.77
CA VAL A 233 -22.79 -21.50 -23.06
C VAL A 233 -24.12 -21.86 -23.75
N ASP A 234 -24.11 -22.06 -25.07
CA ASP A 234 -25.32 -22.24 -25.90
C ASP A 234 -25.49 -23.65 -26.50
N ASP A 235 -24.76 -24.68 -26.05
CA ASP A 235 -24.88 -26.03 -26.61
C ASP A 235 -26.10 -26.80 -26.06
N ARG A 236 -27.30 -26.40 -26.51
CA ARG A 236 -28.58 -26.99 -26.07
C ARG A 236 -28.80 -28.45 -26.52
N GLU A 237 -27.99 -28.98 -27.43
CA GLU A 237 -28.18 -30.31 -28.03
C GLU A 237 -26.99 -31.26 -27.86
N GLY A 238 -25.88 -30.83 -27.22
CA GLY A 238 -24.67 -31.66 -27.09
C GLY A 238 -24.05 -32.04 -28.44
N THR A 239 -24.32 -31.24 -29.48
CA THR A 239 -23.93 -31.55 -30.87
C THR A 239 -22.55 -31.01 -31.23
N ARG A 240 -21.85 -30.37 -30.29
CA ARG A 240 -20.54 -29.74 -30.50
C ARG A 240 -19.45 -30.42 -29.69
N GLU A 241 -19.19 -31.68 -29.99
CA GLU A 241 -18.03 -32.40 -29.44
C GLU A 241 -16.73 -31.77 -29.97
N TRP A 242 -16.18 -30.81 -29.22
CA TRP A 242 -14.78 -30.41 -29.35
C TRP A 242 -13.93 -31.48 -28.69
N ARG A 243 -12.88 -31.95 -29.39
CA ARG A 243 -11.88 -32.79 -28.72
C ARG A 243 -11.06 -31.89 -27.81
N GLU A 244 -11.37 -31.95 -26.53
CA GLU A 244 -10.66 -31.32 -25.41
C GLU A 244 -9.31 -31.99 -25.11
N GLU A 245 -8.62 -32.57 -26.12
CA GLU A 245 -7.32 -33.21 -25.91
C GLU A 245 -6.32 -32.19 -25.36
N GLY A 246 -6.02 -32.30 -24.06
CA GLY A 246 -5.11 -31.40 -23.34
C GLY A 246 -5.77 -30.32 -22.47
N PHE A 247 -7.11 -30.31 -22.35
CA PHE A 247 -7.85 -29.50 -21.38
C PHE A 247 -8.28 -30.33 -20.15
N PRO A 248 -8.39 -29.73 -18.95
CA PRO A 248 -7.97 -28.37 -18.63
C PRO A 248 -6.45 -28.22 -18.79
N VAL A 249 -6.02 -27.05 -19.30
CA VAL A 249 -4.61 -26.77 -19.57
C VAL A 249 -3.93 -26.40 -18.25
N PRO A 250 -2.94 -27.17 -17.76
CA PRO A 250 -2.36 -26.93 -16.43
C PRO A 250 -1.73 -25.54 -16.30
N LYS A 251 -1.19 -25.00 -17.40
CA LYS A 251 -0.59 -23.68 -17.48
C LYS A 251 -0.53 -23.17 -18.92
N LEU A 252 -1.16 -22.03 -19.19
CA LEU A 252 -1.05 -21.26 -20.43
C LEU A 252 -0.27 -19.95 -20.19
N PRO A 253 1.03 -19.88 -20.56
CA PRO A 253 1.82 -18.67 -20.36
C PRO A 253 1.33 -17.47 -21.19
N ALA A 254 1.61 -16.25 -20.74
CA ALA A 254 1.32 -15.05 -21.52
C ALA A 254 1.99 -15.08 -22.91
N GLY A 255 1.26 -14.65 -23.93
CA GLY A 255 1.69 -14.67 -25.33
C GLY A 255 1.67 -16.06 -25.98
N LYS A 256 1.11 -17.09 -25.31
CA LYS A 256 0.96 -18.44 -25.86
C LYS A 256 -0.49 -18.74 -26.22
N SER A 257 -0.65 -19.74 -27.07
CA SER A 257 -1.95 -20.22 -27.53
C SER A 257 -2.05 -21.73 -27.38
N VAL A 258 -3.26 -22.21 -27.17
CA VAL A 258 -3.65 -23.62 -27.15
C VAL A 258 -4.85 -23.80 -28.08
N SER A 259 -5.03 -24.99 -28.64
CA SER A 259 -6.12 -25.23 -29.58
C SER A 259 -6.91 -26.48 -29.24
N ALA A 260 -8.22 -26.39 -29.40
CA ALA A 260 -9.13 -27.54 -29.48
C ALA A 260 -9.59 -27.72 -30.93
N ALA A 261 -9.87 -28.97 -31.33
CA ALA A 261 -10.30 -29.27 -32.69
C ALA A 261 -11.61 -30.08 -32.69
N ARG A 262 -12.46 -29.86 -33.69
CA ARG A 262 -13.66 -30.67 -33.92
C ARG A 262 -13.78 -31.11 -35.37
N TYR A 263 -14.43 -32.26 -35.55
CA TYR A 263 -14.78 -32.79 -36.86
C TYR A 263 -16.24 -32.48 -37.20
N LEU A 264 -16.48 -31.95 -38.38
CA LEU A 264 -17.83 -31.65 -38.87
C LEU A 264 -18.42 -32.89 -39.55
N THR A 265 -19.61 -33.30 -39.12
CA THR A 265 -20.40 -34.34 -39.79
C THR A 265 -21.35 -33.71 -40.81
N LEU A 266 -21.76 -34.45 -41.84
CA LEU A 266 -22.62 -33.96 -42.94
C LEU A 266 -23.97 -33.35 -42.48
N ALA A 267 -24.38 -33.58 -41.23
CA ALA A 267 -25.62 -33.07 -40.64
C ALA A 267 -25.43 -31.82 -39.76
N SER A 268 -24.21 -31.29 -39.58
CA SER A 268 -23.97 -30.16 -38.68
C SER A 268 -24.36 -28.82 -39.34
N SER A 269 -25.64 -28.44 -39.28
CA SER A 269 -26.06 -27.06 -39.53
C SER A 269 -25.78 -26.21 -38.28
N THR A 270 -24.51 -26.05 -37.93
CA THR A 270 -24.12 -25.25 -36.77
C THR A 270 -24.22 -23.76 -37.13
N PRO A 271 -24.81 -22.91 -36.28
CA PRO A 271 -24.79 -21.46 -36.52
C PRO A 271 -23.35 -20.95 -36.65
N PRO A 272 -23.12 -19.90 -37.46
CA PRO A 272 -21.77 -19.41 -37.79
C PRO A 272 -21.02 -18.77 -36.61
N TYR A 273 -21.63 -18.75 -35.42
CA TYR A 273 -21.07 -18.19 -34.20
C TYR A 273 -21.55 -18.93 -32.94
N PHE A 274 -20.82 -18.78 -31.84
CA PHE A 274 -21.15 -19.30 -30.51
C PHE A 274 -20.38 -18.55 -29.41
N THR A 275 -20.88 -18.61 -28.18
CA THR A 275 -20.20 -18.05 -27.00
C THR A 275 -19.46 -19.15 -26.23
N VAL A 276 -18.23 -18.83 -25.83
CA VAL A 276 -17.37 -19.69 -25.00
C VAL A 276 -17.17 -19.01 -23.66
N LEU A 277 -17.44 -19.73 -22.58
CA LEU A 277 -17.04 -19.32 -21.23
C LEU A 277 -15.66 -19.91 -20.94
N LEU A 278 -14.67 -19.05 -20.74
CA LEU A 278 -13.33 -19.42 -20.33
C LEU A 278 -13.21 -19.31 -18.81
N THR A 279 -12.69 -20.36 -18.19
CA THR A 279 -12.46 -20.43 -16.73
C THR A 279 -11.01 -20.78 -16.44
N GLY A 280 -10.48 -20.28 -15.33
CA GLY A 280 -9.11 -20.57 -14.91
C GLY A 280 -8.73 -19.79 -13.67
N ARG A 281 -7.45 -19.79 -13.31
CA ARG A 281 -6.94 -19.05 -12.15
C ARG A 281 -5.59 -18.41 -12.43
N THR A 282 -5.31 -17.30 -11.78
CA THR A 282 -3.97 -16.70 -11.76
C THR A 282 -3.07 -17.45 -10.77
N ALA A 283 -1.76 -17.16 -10.79
CA ALA A 283 -0.79 -17.79 -9.88
C ALA A 283 -1.08 -17.54 -8.39
N ASP A 284 -1.71 -16.41 -8.06
CA ASP A 284 -2.15 -16.02 -6.70
C ASP A 284 -3.55 -16.54 -6.35
N GLY A 285 -4.17 -17.36 -7.22
CA GLY A 285 -5.44 -18.05 -6.96
C GLY A 285 -6.69 -17.22 -7.25
N VAL A 286 -6.57 -16.07 -7.90
CA VAL A 286 -7.72 -15.26 -8.34
C VAL A 286 -8.42 -15.96 -9.50
N GLU A 287 -9.74 -16.10 -9.42
CA GLU A 287 -10.54 -16.69 -10.49
C GLU A 287 -10.52 -15.81 -11.75
N VAL A 288 -10.31 -16.46 -12.89
CA VAL A 288 -10.44 -15.89 -14.24
C VAL A 288 -11.73 -16.45 -14.83
N ARG A 289 -12.64 -15.56 -15.22
CA ARG A 289 -13.89 -15.91 -15.88
C ARG A 289 -14.17 -14.91 -17.00
N GLN A 290 -14.18 -15.37 -18.24
CA GLN A 290 -14.33 -14.50 -19.41
C GLN A 290 -15.24 -15.15 -20.45
N GLU A 291 -16.26 -14.42 -20.90
CA GLU A 291 -17.11 -14.85 -22.01
C GLU A 291 -16.59 -14.27 -23.33
N GLU A 292 -16.40 -15.13 -24.32
CA GLU A 292 -15.91 -14.77 -25.64
C GLU A 292 -16.90 -15.19 -26.73
N PHE A 293 -17.32 -14.23 -27.54
CA PHE A 293 -18.13 -14.49 -28.72
C PHE A 293 -17.24 -14.88 -29.90
N VAL A 294 -17.46 -16.07 -30.45
CA VAL A 294 -16.64 -16.66 -31.52
C VAL A 294 -17.48 -16.75 -32.77
N GLY A 295 -17.02 -16.12 -33.86
CA GLY A 295 -17.61 -16.23 -35.20
C GLY A 295 -16.57 -16.64 -36.25
N GLU A 296 -17.03 -17.20 -37.36
CA GLU A 296 -16.20 -17.37 -38.58
C GLU A 296 -15.88 -16.05 -39.29
#